data_AF-A0A2J7YX98-F1
#
_entry.id   AF-A0A2J7YX98-F1
#
_cell.length_a   1.000
_cell.length_b   1.000
_cell.length_c   1.000
_cell.angle_alpha   90.00
_cell.angle_beta   90.00
_cell.angle_gamma   90.00
#
_symmetry.space_group_name_H-M   'P 1'
#
loop_
_entity.id
_entity.type
_entity.pdbx_description
1 polymer ?
#
loop_
_entity_poly.entity_id
_entity_poly.type
_entity_poly.pdbx_seq_one_letter_code
_entity_poly.pdbx_strand_id
1 'polypeptide(L)'
;MRNEGITMGAELFAGRMTAEADGEVTVFLIGMRINRFRALRSWLPVFRAMPRMLRELARDEESGMLGHQLLFGPPRVVYVVQYWGSHEKLMRYAVAQDKEHRPAWTAFNRRIREGRGKVGFWHETYVVPAGAHEAVYINMPAFGLGKATGVIPVGRRGDRAADRLSLKGA
;
A
#
# COMPACT_ATOMS: atom_id res chain seq x y z
N MET A 1 38.51 -14.91 3.30
CA MET A 1 37.39 -15.67 2.69
C MET A 1 36.65 -14.73 1.76
N ARG A 2 36.37 -15.19 0.54
CA ARG A 2 35.98 -14.35 -0.59
C ARG A 2 34.55 -13.86 -0.45
N ASN A 3 34.39 -12.60 -0.83
CA ASN A 3 33.13 -11.91 -1.02
C ASN A 3 32.47 -12.50 -2.27
N GLU A 4 31.44 -13.33 -2.11
CA GLU A 4 30.66 -13.86 -3.22
C GLU A 4 29.40 -13.01 -3.40
N GLY A 5 29.22 -12.53 -4.63
CA GLY A 5 28.24 -11.53 -5.01
C GLY A 5 26.83 -11.94 -4.65
N ILE A 6 26.18 -11.09 -3.85
CA ILE A 6 24.76 -11.11 -3.61
C ILE A 6 24.07 -10.82 -4.95
N THR A 7 23.53 -11.87 -5.55
CA THR A 7 22.47 -11.71 -6.53
C THR A 7 21.29 -11.07 -5.80
N MET A 8 20.89 -9.86 -6.20
CA MET A 8 19.74 -9.10 -5.66
C MET A 8 18.41 -9.81 -5.96
N GLY A 9 18.20 -10.99 -5.40
CA GLY A 9 16.90 -11.64 -5.23
C GLY A 9 16.32 -11.25 -3.88
N ALA A 10 15.02 -11.00 -3.82
CA ALA A 10 14.37 -10.66 -2.55
C ALA A 10 14.64 -11.77 -1.51
N GLU A 11 15.10 -11.37 -0.32
CA GLU A 11 15.36 -12.30 0.79
C GLU A 11 14.12 -13.15 1.06
N LEU A 12 14.29 -14.47 1.03
CA LEU A 12 13.22 -15.44 1.23
C LEU A 12 13.16 -15.82 2.72
N PHE A 13 12.04 -15.51 3.36
CA PHE A 13 11.80 -15.94 4.74
C PHE A 13 11.20 -17.34 4.73
N ALA A 14 11.99 -18.33 5.15
CA ALA A 14 11.53 -19.71 5.32
C ALA A 14 10.74 -19.88 6.63
N GLY A 15 9.68 -20.69 6.58
CA GLY A 15 8.84 -20.97 7.75
C GLY A 15 7.65 -20.01 7.92
N ARG A 16 6.97 -20.11 9.07
CA ARG A 16 5.77 -19.31 9.39
C ARG A 16 6.18 -17.97 10.00
N MET A 17 5.93 -16.89 9.28
CA MET A 17 6.24 -15.53 9.68
C MET A 17 4.98 -14.68 9.83
N THR A 18 5.10 -13.52 10.46
CA THR A 18 4.05 -12.52 10.65
C THR A 18 4.61 -11.11 10.53
N ALA A 19 3.73 -10.11 10.42
CA ALA A 19 4.13 -8.71 10.44
C ALA A 19 4.47 -8.29 11.89
N GLU A 20 5.52 -7.49 12.05
CA GLU A 20 5.94 -6.98 13.36
C GLU A 20 4.97 -5.94 13.94
N ALA A 21 4.24 -5.20 13.10
CA ALA A 21 3.35 -4.13 13.55
C ALA A 21 2.34 -4.58 14.62
N ASP A 22 2.33 -3.90 15.76
CA ASP A 22 1.50 -4.27 16.90
C ASP A 22 0.56 -3.15 17.38
N GLY A 23 0.69 -1.97 16.77
CA GLY A 23 -0.19 -0.81 16.93
C GLY A 23 -1.31 -0.75 15.89
N GLU A 24 -1.97 0.39 15.82
CA GLU A 24 -2.96 0.67 14.78
C GLU A 24 -2.33 0.73 13.40
N VAL A 25 -3.12 0.41 12.38
CA VAL A 25 -2.72 0.48 10.98
C VAL A 25 -3.90 1.00 10.17
N THR A 26 -3.66 1.93 9.26
CA THR A 26 -4.64 2.29 8.23
C THR A 26 -4.24 1.67 6.90
N VAL A 27 -5.14 0.91 6.30
CA VAL A 27 -4.95 0.27 5.00
C VAL A 27 -5.76 1.05 3.96
N PHE A 28 -5.07 1.63 2.99
CA PHE A 28 -5.69 2.42 1.93
C PHE A 28 -5.49 1.75 0.57
N LEU A 29 -6.58 1.30 -0.02
CA LEU A 29 -6.61 0.73 -1.37
C LEU A 29 -7.02 1.84 -2.32
N ILE A 30 -6.27 2.04 -3.38
CA ILE A 30 -6.60 3.03 -4.41
C ILE A 30 -6.27 2.48 -5.79
N GLY A 31 -7.19 2.62 -6.73
CA GLY A 31 -7.00 2.04 -8.04
C GLY A 31 -7.79 2.68 -9.15
N MET A 32 -7.45 2.25 -10.35
CA MET A 32 -8.14 2.61 -11.58
C MET A 32 -8.53 1.37 -12.36
N ARG A 33 -9.59 1.49 -13.14
CA ARG A 33 -9.99 0.49 -14.13
C ARG A 33 -10.01 1.11 -15.52
N ILE A 34 -9.35 0.46 -16.48
CA ILE A 34 -9.37 0.86 -17.89
C ILE A 34 -10.67 0.32 -18.51
N ASN A 35 -11.66 1.19 -18.72
CA ASN A 35 -12.92 0.78 -19.35
C ASN A 35 -12.76 0.66 -20.87
N ARG A 36 -11.91 1.51 -21.48
CA ARG A 36 -11.61 1.49 -22.93
C ARG A 36 -10.09 1.57 -23.18
N PHE A 37 -9.46 0.45 -23.53
CA PHE A 37 -8.01 0.37 -23.78
C PHE A 37 -7.48 1.36 -24.83
N ARG A 38 -8.21 1.53 -25.95
CA ARG A 38 -7.81 2.43 -27.05
C ARG A 38 -7.82 3.92 -26.63
N ALA A 39 -8.38 4.26 -25.47
CA ALA A 39 -8.42 5.63 -24.96
C ALA A 39 -7.15 6.02 -24.18
N LEU A 40 -5.97 5.81 -24.78
CA LEU A 40 -4.67 6.06 -24.12
C LEU A 40 -4.57 7.46 -23.51
N ARG A 41 -5.05 8.49 -24.22
CA ARG A 41 -5.03 9.89 -23.75
C ARG A 41 -5.88 10.14 -22.50
N SER A 42 -6.84 9.25 -22.21
CA SER A 42 -7.68 9.33 -21.02
C SER A 42 -7.05 8.60 -19.83
N TRP A 43 -6.56 7.37 -20.02
CA TRP A 43 -6.13 6.53 -18.90
C TRP A 43 -4.64 6.62 -18.56
N LEU A 44 -3.76 6.86 -19.54
CA LEU A 44 -2.31 6.89 -19.31
C LEU A 44 -1.86 7.98 -18.32
N PRO A 45 -2.42 9.21 -18.32
CA PRO A 45 -2.08 10.22 -17.32
C PRO A 45 -2.47 9.80 -15.90
N VAL A 46 -3.64 9.17 -15.74
CA VAL A 46 -4.12 8.66 -14.44
C VAL A 46 -3.18 7.57 -13.92
N PHE A 47 -2.80 6.63 -14.78
CA PHE A 47 -1.85 5.57 -14.45
C PHE A 47 -0.49 6.10 -14.00
N ARG A 48 -0.03 7.22 -14.57
CA ARG A 48 1.27 7.83 -14.23
C ARG A 48 1.26 8.70 -12.97
N ALA A 49 0.09 9.02 -12.41
CA ALA A 49 -0.03 9.90 -11.25
C ALA A 49 0.45 9.20 -9.94
N MET A 50 -0.03 7.99 -9.66
CA MET A 50 0.29 7.25 -8.44
C MET A 50 1.80 7.05 -8.21
N PRO A 51 2.61 6.62 -9.21
CA PRO A 51 4.06 6.44 -9.02
C PRO A 51 4.82 7.71 -8.65
N ARG A 52 4.28 8.91 -8.92
CA ARG A 52 4.89 10.17 -8.49
C ARG A 52 4.62 10.42 -7.01
N MET A 53 3.38 10.29 -6.57
CA MET A 53 3.00 10.43 -5.16
C MET A 53 3.71 9.40 -4.27
N LEU A 54 3.79 8.13 -4.71
CA LEU A 54 4.49 7.09 -3.95
C LEU A 54 6.00 7.36 -3.79
N ARG A 55 6.64 8.01 -4.78
CA ARG A 55 8.05 8.42 -4.68
C ARG A 55 8.26 9.60 -3.74
N GLU A 56 7.31 10.52 -3.66
CA GLU A 56 7.32 11.59 -2.67
C GLU A 56 7.18 11.00 -1.26
N LEU A 57 6.15 10.17 -1.04
CA LEU A 57 5.89 9.52 0.25
C LEU A 57 7.05 8.63 0.71
N ALA A 58 7.69 7.90 -0.20
CA ALA A 58 8.84 7.06 0.13
C ALA A 58 10.11 7.83 0.53
N ARG A 59 10.17 9.15 0.28
CA ARG A 59 11.28 10.02 0.68
C ARG A 59 11.00 10.81 1.95
N ASP A 60 9.75 10.80 2.40
CA ASP A 60 9.26 11.58 3.54
C ASP A 60 8.79 10.61 4.62
N GLU A 61 9.71 10.24 5.52
CA GLU A 61 9.40 9.34 6.65
C GLU A 61 8.35 9.94 7.59
N GLU A 62 8.25 11.27 7.67
CA GLU A 62 7.27 11.97 8.50
C GLU A 62 5.85 11.92 7.90
N SER A 63 5.72 11.58 6.61
CA SER A 63 4.42 11.44 5.94
C SER A 63 3.50 10.43 6.62
N GLY A 64 4.07 9.41 7.27
CA GLY A 64 3.32 8.35 7.96
C GLY A 64 2.95 7.15 7.09
N MET A 65 3.36 7.12 5.83
CA MET A 65 3.23 5.92 4.99
C MET A 65 4.30 4.89 5.41
N LEU A 66 3.86 3.74 5.89
CA LEU A 66 4.72 2.62 6.29
C LEU A 66 5.22 1.84 5.07
N GLY A 67 4.41 1.76 4.03
CA GLY A 67 4.79 1.06 2.80
C GLY A 67 3.64 0.92 1.84
N HIS A 68 3.93 0.37 0.66
CA HIS A 68 2.92 0.14 -0.36
C HIS A 68 3.22 -1.10 -1.21
N GLN A 69 2.18 -1.63 -1.83
CA GLN A 69 2.25 -2.72 -2.80
C GLN A 69 1.50 -2.32 -4.07
N LEU A 70 2.18 -2.31 -5.20
CA LEU A 70 1.56 -2.13 -6.51
C LEU A 70 1.04 -3.49 -7.00
N LEU A 71 -0.22 -3.51 -7.44
CA LEU A 71 -0.93 -4.71 -7.85
C LEU A 71 -1.58 -4.48 -9.22
N PHE A 72 -1.44 -5.49 -10.08
CA PHE A 72 -2.05 -5.54 -11.40
C PHE A 72 -3.11 -6.64 -11.38
N GLY A 73 -4.38 -6.25 -11.42
CA GLY A 73 -5.50 -7.18 -11.53
C GLY A 73 -5.76 -7.60 -12.99
N PRO A 74 -6.68 -8.55 -13.22
CA PRO A 74 -7.08 -8.97 -14.57
C PRO A 74 -7.55 -7.77 -15.42
N PRO A 75 -7.33 -7.81 -16.74
CA PRO A 75 -6.30 -7.07 -17.49
C PRO A 75 -6.48 -5.53 -17.51
N ARG A 76 -7.45 -5.00 -16.78
CA ARG A 76 -7.89 -3.61 -16.81
C ARG A 76 -7.70 -2.89 -15.49
N VAL A 77 -7.40 -3.60 -14.40
CA VAL A 77 -7.34 -3.03 -13.06
C VAL A 77 -5.90 -2.88 -12.62
N VAL A 78 -5.54 -1.69 -12.17
CA VAL A 78 -4.27 -1.41 -11.51
C VAL A 78 -4.60 -0.69 -10.22
N TYR A 79 -4.00 -1.14 -9.12
CA TYR A 79 -4.25 -0.55 -7.81
C TYR A 79 -3.04 -0.67 -6.91
N VAL A 80 -3.06 0.13 -5.86
CA VAL A 80 -2.02 0.19 -4.84
C VAL A 80 -2.68 -0.07 -3.50
N VAL A 81 -2.09 -0.96 -2.72
CA VAL A 81 -2.37 -1.09 -1.29
C VAL A 81 -1.33 -0.26 -0.57
N GLN A 82 -1.74 0.69 0.27
CA GLN A 82 -0.85 1.50 1.09
C GLN A 82 -1.12 1.20 2.56
N TYR A 83 -0.04 1.13 3.34
CA TYR A 83 -0.08 0.95 4.79
C TYR A 83 0.37 2.25 5.43
N TRP A 84 -0.41 2.73 6.39
CA TRP A 84 -0.18 3.99 7.09
C TRP A 84 -0.19 3.76 8.59
N GLY A 85 0.64 4.51 9.31
CA GLY A 85 0.74 4.41 10.76
C GLY A 85 -0.47 4.96 11.51
N SER A 86 -1.27 5.83 10.88
CA SER A 86 -2.56 6.29 11.41
C SER A 86 -3.42 6.88 10.30
N HIS A 87 -4.73 7.01 10.53
CA HIS A 87 -5.64 7.58 9.54
C HIS A 87 -5.47 9.11 9.41
N GLU A 88 -5.07 9.79 10.50
CA GLU A 88 -4.84 11.22 10.54
C GLU A 88 -3.64 11.62 9.67
N LYS A 89 -2.58 10.79 9.65
CA LYS A 89 -1.43 11.01 8.76
C LYS A 89 -1.82 10.88 7.30
N LEU A 90 -2.61 9.86 6.94
CA LEU A 90 -3.19 9.72 5.60
C LEU A 90 -4.03 10.96 5.21
N MET A 91 -4.92 11.39 6.11
CA MET A 91 -5.78 12.55 5.85
C MET A 91 -4.98 13.85 5.72
N ARG A 92 -3.95 14.04 6.55
CA ARG A 92 -3.04 15.19 6.48
C ARG A 92 -2.35 15.26 5.12
N TYR A 93 -1.84 14.14 4.63
CA TYR A 93 -1.26 14.07 3.29
C TYR A 93 -2.29 14.40 2.19
N ALA A 94 -3.50 13.86 2.30
CA ALA A 94 -4.55 14.05 1.30
C ALA A 94 -4.99 15.53 1.15
N VAL A 95 -4.92 16.33 2.23
CA VAL A 95 -5.32 17.75 2.22
C VAL A 95 -4.16 18.74 2.11
N ALA A 96 -2.91 18.27 2.22
CA ALA A 96 -1.72 19.10 2.17
C ALA A 96 -1.64 19.90 0.85
N GLN A 97 -1.33 21.20 0.97
CA GLN A 97 -1.31 22.10 -0.19
C GLN A 97 0.00 22.06 -0.97
N ASP A 98 1.07 21.64 -0.30
CA ASP A 98 2.47 21.61 -0.76
C ASP A 98 2.93 20.22 -1.22
N LYS A 99 2.02 19.23 -1.25
CA LYS A 99 2.31 17.84 -1.64
C LYS A 99 1.79 17.49 -3.02
N GLU A 100 2.34 16.43 -3.62
CA GLU A 100 1.97 15.95 -4.96
C GLU A 100 0.50 15.55 -5.10
N HIS A 101 -0.18 15.19 -4.00
CA HIS A 101 -1.57 14.74 -4.02
C HIS A 101 -2.51 15.77 -4.65
N ARG A 102 -2.45 17.04 -4.23
CA ARG A 102 -3.38 18.08 -4.69
C ARG A 102 -3.29 18.39 -6.20
N PRO A 103 -2.10 18.64 -6.80
CA PRO A 103 -1.99 18.84 -8.24
C PRO A 103 -2.35 17.57 -9.03
N ALA A 104 -1.98 16.38 -8.52
CA ALA A 104 -2.36 15.11 -9.12
C ALA A 104 -3.89 14.93 -9.14
N TRP A 105 -4.57 15.21 -8.02
CA TRP A 105 -6.02 15.13 -7.89
C TRP A 105 -6.75 16.11 -8.82
N THR A 106 -6.23 17.33 -8.94
CA THR A 106 -6.78 18.34 -9.86
C THR A 106 -6.68 17.88 -11.32
N ALA A 107 -5.49 17.39 -11.73
CA ALA A 107 -5.28 16.86 -13.07
C ALA A 107 -6.14 15.63 -13.34
N PHE A 108 -6.24 14.73 -12.35
CA PHE A 108 -7.05 13.52 -12.39
C PHE A 108 -8.54 13.85 -12.61
N ASN A 109 -9.12 14.74 -11.81
CA ASN A 109 -10.53 15.13 -11.92
C ASN A 109 -10.88 15.68 -13.30
N ARG A 110 -9.99 16.51 -13.87
CA ARG A 110 -10.16 17.01 -15.24
C ARG A 110 -10.19 15.85 -16.25
N ARG A 111 -9.25 14.90 -16.15
CA ARG A 111 -9.14 13.77 -17.08
C ARG A 111 -10.30 12.78 -16.98
N ILE A 112 -10.81 12.52 -15.78
CA ILE A 112 -11.99 11.66 -15.59
C ILE A 112 -13.22 12.30 -16.26
N ARG A 113 -13.43 13.60 -16.06
CA ARG A 113 -14.53 14.35 -16.69
C ARG A 113 -14.44 14.33 -18.22
N GLU A 114 -13.29 14.67 -18.78
CA GLU A 114 -13.03 14.60 -20.24
C GLU A 114 -13.14 13.17 -20.80
N GLY A 115 -12.77 12.19 -19.98
CA GLY A 115 -12.78 10.78 -20.32
C GLY A 115 -14.18 10.20 -20.55
N ARG A 116 -15.25 10.83 -20.05
CA ARG A 116 -16.65 10.35 -20.20
C ARG A 116 -16.79 8.84 -19.94
N GLY A 117 -16.28 8.37 -18.80
CA GLY A 117 -16.38 6.96 -18.38
C GLY A 117 -15.39 6.01 -19.05
N LYS A 118 -14.40 6.48 -19.83
CA LYS A 118 -13.32 5.64 -20.39
C LYS A 118 -12.38 5.06 -19.33
N VAL A 119 -12.41 5.62 -18.11
CA VAL A 119 -11.59 5.23 -16.96
C VAL A 119 -12.49 5.20 -15.73
N GLY A 120 -12.43 4.11 -14.96
CA GLY A 120 -12.98 4.01 -13.62
C GLY A 120 -11.90 4.29 -12.58
N PHE A 121 -12.33 4.74 -11.41
CA PHE A 121 -11.48 5.02 -10.26
C PHE A 121 -12.21 4.59 -9.00
N TRP A 122 -11.47 4.14 -8.01
CA TRP A 122 -12.00 3.69 -6.74
C TRP A 122 -10.93 3.84 -5.67
N HIS A 123 -11.39 3.97 -4.42
CA HIS A 123 -10.53 3.84 -3.26
C HIS A 123 -11.35 3.31 -2.07
N GLU A 124 -10.67 2.64 -1.14
CA GLU A 124 -11.22 2.13 0.10
C GLU A 124 -10.22 2.41 1.23
N THR A 125 -10.72 2.85 2.38
CA THR A 125 -9.89 3.15 3.56
C THR A 125 -10.39 2.31 4.73
N TYR A 126 -9.50 1.51 5.31
CA TYR A 126 -9.77 0.70 6.49
C TYR A 126 -8.91 1.18 7.64
N VAL A 127 -9.56 1.65 8.71
CA VAL A 127 -8.88 2.03 9.96
C VAL A 127 -8.92 0.82 10.88
N VAL A 128 -7.75 0.24 11.18
CA VAL A 128 -7.64 -1.01 11.90
C VAL A 128 -6.96 -0.76 13.25
N PRO A 129 -7.72 -0.83 14.37
CA PRO A 129 -7.16 -0.63 15.70
C PRO A 129 -6.02 -1.61 16.04
N ALA A 130 -5.23 -1.26 17.06
CA ALA A 130 -4.21 -2.14 17.59
C ALA A 130 -4.82 -3.48 18.05
N GLY A 131 -4.28 -4.59 17.54
CA GLY A 131 -4.80 -5.94 17.83
C GLY A 131 -6.03 -6.34 17.01
N ALA A 132 -6.49 -5.51 16.06
CA ALA A 132 -7.56 -5.85 15.12
C ALA A 132 -7.04 -6.31 13.74
N HIS A 133 -5.77 -6.69 13.65
CA HIS A 133 -5.16 -7.22 12.43
C HIS A 133 -4.27 -8.42 12.72
N GLU A 134 -4.29 -9.40 11.82
CA GLU A 134 -3.30 -10.45 11.75
C GLU A 134 -2.78 -10.67 10.33
N ALA A 135 -1.52 -11.04 10.21
CA ALA A 135 -0.90 -11.43 8.95
C ALA A 135 -0.06 -12.69 9.13
N VAL A 136 -0.02 -13.55 8.11
CA VAL A 136 0.83 -14.74 8.08
C VAL A 136 1.49 -14.83 6.71
N TYR A 137 2.79 -15.11 6.70
CA TYR A 137 3.60 -15.33 5.50
C TYR A 137 4.28 -16.68 5.63
N ILE A 138 4.29 -17.49 4.56
CA ILE A 138 4.92 -18.82 4.56
C ILE A 138 5.78 -18.95 3.32
N ASN A 139 7.08 -19.19 3.52
CA ASN A 139 8.04 -19.47 2.44
C ASN A 139 8.01 -18.43 1.31
N MET A 140 7.95 -17.15 1.66
CA MET A 140 7.84 -16.05 0.70
C MET A 140 8.70 -14.86 1.11
N PRO A 141 9.12 -14.01 0.15
CA PRO A 141 9.72 -12.73 0.47
C PRO A 141 8.78 -11.83 1.28
N ALA A 142 9.34 -10.81 1.93
CA ALA A 142 8.55 -9.82 2.65
C ALA A 142 7.45 -9.23 1.75
N PHE A 143 6.21 -9.25 2.24
CA PHE A 143 5.03 -8.85 1.47
C PHE A 143 4.02 -8.12 2.35
N GLY A 144 3.16 -7.31 1.71
CA GLY A 144 2.06 -6.62 2.38
C GLY A 144 2.52 -5.84 3.62
N LEU A 145 1.77 -5.99 4.71
CA LEU A 145 2.06 -5.34 5.99
C LEU A 145 3.46 -5.67 6.52
N GLY A 146 3.90 -6.93 6.44
CA GLY A 146 5.22 -7.36 6.90
C GLY A 146 6.37 -6.67 6.15
N LYS A 147 6.20 -6.37 4.87
CA LYS A 147 7.15 -5.54 4.13
C LYS A 147 7.17 -4.08 4.63
N ALA A 148 6.03 -3.56 5.04
CA ALA A 148 5.88 -2.19 5.53
C ALA A 148 6.37 -2.02 6.97
N THR A 149 6.41 -3.08 7.78
CA THR A 149 6.61 -2.95 9.22
C THR A 149 7.68 -3.87 9.80
N GLY A 150 8.23 -4.79 9.01
CA GLY A 150 9.12 -5.85 9.49
C GLY A 150 8.44 -7.22 9.51
N VAL A 151 9.24 -8.27 9.34
CA VAL A 151 8.81 -9.68 9.30
C VAL A 151 9.51 -10.44 10.42
N ILE A 152 8.72 -11.09 11.29
CA ILE A 152 9.22 -11.86 12.44
C ILE A 152 8.61 -13.27 12.49
N PRO A 153 9.24 -14.25 13.16
CA PRO A 153 8.65 -15.58 13.35
C PRO A 153 7.28 -15.48 14.03
N VAL A 154 6.29 -16.25 13.54
CA VAL A 154 4.89 -16.15 14.01
C VAL A 154 4.75 -16.34 15.53
N GLY A 155 5.55 -17.23 16.12
CA GLY A 155 5.55 -17.51 17.56
C GLY A 155 5.88 -16.30 18.44
N ARG A 156 6.50 -15.25 17.90
CA ARG A 156 6.77 -13.99 18.63
C ARG A 156 5.49 -13.21 18.95
N ARG A 157 4.41 -13.43 18.19
CA ARG A 157 3.10 -12.79 18.41
C ARG A 157 1.98 -13.78 18.76
N GLY A 158 2.29 -15.08 18.80
CA GLY A 158 1.33 -16.15 19.05
C GLY A 158 1.02 -16.97 17.79
N ASP A 159 0.94 -18.29 17.97
CA ASP A 159 0.82 -19.25 16.87
C ASP A 159 -0.56 -19.27 16.21
N ARG A 160 -1.63 -18.97 16.96
CA ARG A 160 -3.00 -18.94 16.45
C ARG A 160 -3.38 -17.54 16.01
N ALA A 161 -4.31 -17.44 15.06
CA ALA A 161 -4.84 -16.14 14.63
C ALA A 161 -5.49 -15.38 15.81
N ALA A 162 -6.23 -16.09 16.67
CA ALA A 162 -6.87 -15.52 17.85
C ALA A 162 -5.88 -14.90 18.86
N ASP A 163 -4.66 -15.43 18.96
CA ASP A 163 -3.64 -14.85 19.85
C ASP A 163 -3.15 -13.49 19.34
N ARG A 164 -3.24 -13.26 18.02
CA ARG A 164 -2.85 -12.00 17.36
C ARG A 164 -4.01 -11.03 17.19
N LEU A 165 -5.24 -11.54 17.06
CA LEU A 165 -6.49 -10.77 17.04
C LEU A 165 -7.03 -10.54 18.46
N SER A 166 -6.26 -9.82 19.26
CA SER A 166 -6.63 -9.43 20.62
C SER A 166 -6.60 -7.91 20.71
N LEU A 167 -7.78 -7.29 20.71
CA LEU A 167 -7.93 -5.83 20.80
C LEU A 167 -7.16 -5.31 22.01
N LYS A 168 -6.23 -4.38 21.76
CA LYS A 168 -5.46 -3.72 22.83
C LYS A 168 -6.21 -2.44 23.23
N GLY A 169 -6.65 -2.36 24.50
CA GLY A 169 -7.22 -1.14 25.07
C GLY A 169 -8.74 -1.00 24.94
N ALA A 170 -9.50 -2.04 25.29
CA ALA A 170 -10.88 -1.87 25.75
C ALA A 170 -10.90 -1.29 27.17
#